data_AF-A0AA97B3L1-F1
#
_entry.id   AF-A0AA97B3L1-F1
#
_cell.length_a   1.000
_cell.length_b   1.000
_cell.length_c   1.000
_cell.angle_alpha   90.00
_cell.angle_beta   90.00
_cell.angle_gamma   90.00
#
_symmetry.space_group_name_H-M   'P 1'
#
loop_
_entity.id
_entity.type
_entity.pdbx_description
1 polymer ?
#
loop_
_entity_poly.entity_id
_entity_poly.type
_entity_poly.pdbx_seq_one_letter_code
_entity_poly.pdbx_strand_id
1 'polypeptide(L)'
;METTLPARPAMLKVTARPWAEVFVNGESHGYTPRVRELSLPAGTYRLRFVNPLCDEVEQEVTLAPGETMTRDVVLSPRKAEVHIHAPVGARLFVDGREVGVAPLSGPVMVEHGRHTVTARRVGEPALVREVDVVAGRRLEVALDVTP
;
A
#
# COMPACT_ATOMS: atom_id res chain seq x y z
N MET A 1 -22.97 29.69 -36.19
CA MET A 1 -22.65 28.25 -35.97
C MET A 1 -21.15 28.19 -35.79
N GLU A 2 -20.68 28.13 -34.55
CA GLU A 2 -19.25 28.01 -34.25
C GLU A 2 -18.83 26.56 -34.40
N THR A 3 -18.13 26.27 -35.50
CA THR A 3 -17.46 24.98 -35.73
C THR A 3 -16.22 24.94 -34.85
N THR A 4 -16.35 24.48 -33.61
CA THR A 4 -15.18 24.19 -32.77
C THR A 4 -14.49 22.97 -33.37
N LEU A 5 -13.32 23.19 -34.00
CA LEU A 5 -12.44 22.10 -34.43
C LEU A 5 -12.23 21.16 -33.24
N PRO A 6 -12.37 19.82 -33.38
CA PRO A 6 -12.11 18.93 -32.26
C PRO A 6 -10.64 19.10 -31.88
N ALA A 7 -10.41 19.60 -30.66
CA ALA A 7 -9.08 19.75 -30.11
C ALA A 7 -8.36 18.39 -30.19
N ARG A 8 -7.12 18.38 -30.68
CA ARG A 8 -6.33 17.16 -30.79
C ARG A 8 -6.26 16.49 -29.42
N PRO A 9 -6.55 15.18 -29.31
CA PRO A 9 -6.46 14.48 -28.03
C PRO A 9 -5.03 14.55 -27.51
N ALA A 10 -4.89 14.67 -26.20
CA ALA A 10 -3.65 14.55 -25.47
C ALA A 10 -3.39 13.08 -25.11
N MET A 11 -2.12 12.72 -25.00
CA MET A 11 -1.67 11.39 -24.62
C MET A 11 -1.14 11.43 -23.19
N LEU A 12 -1.81 10.75 -22.27
CA LEU A 12 -1.35 10.60 -20.90
C LEU A 12 -0.71 9.23 -20.72
N LYS A 13 0.60 9.19 -20.49
CA LYS A 13 1.32 7.98 -20.12
C LYS A 13 1.33 7.82 -18.62
N VAL A 14 0.88 6.67 -18.11
CA VAL A 14 0.81 6.39 -16.68
C VAL A 14 1.59 5.14 -16.33
N THR A 15 2.41 5.25 -15.29
CA THR A 15 3.12 4.13 -14.69
C THR A 15 2.95 4.20 -13.19
N ALA A 16 2.72 3.06 -12.54
CA ALA A 16 2.71 2.98 -11.09
C ALA A 16 3.58 1.83 -10.60
N ARG A 17 4.24 2.02 -9.45
CA ARG A 17 5.01 0.98 -8.75
C ARG A 17 4.46 0.85 -7.32
N PRO A 18 4.07 -0.36 -6.87
CA PRO A 18 4.18 -1.67 -7.55
C PRO A 18 3.20 -1.86 -8.72
N TRP A 19 1.90 -1.62 -8.51
CA TRP A 19 0.85 -1.56 -9.53
C TRP A 19 -0.28 -0.71 -8.96
N ALA A 20 -1.15 -0.19 -9.81
CA ALA A 20 -2.31 0.60 -9.37
C ALA A 20 -3.46 0.44 -10.36
N GLU A 21 -4.69 0.42 -9.85
CA GLU A 21 -5.85 0.77 -10.64
C GLU A 21 -5.87 2.27 -10.89
N VAL A 22 -6.01 2.68 -12.15
CA VAL A 22 -5.98 4.07 -12.58
C VAL A 22 -7.41 4.53 -12.82
N PHE A 23 -7.81 5.55 -12.06
CA PHE A 23 -9.08 6.24 -12.22
C PHE A 23 -8.86 7.62 -12.82
N VAL A 24 -9.70 8.02 -13.76
CA VAL A 24 -9.73 9.37 -14.34
C VAL A 24 -11.11 9.95 -14.11
N ASN A 25 -11.21 11.06 -13.38
CA ASN A 25 -12.47 11.69 -12.99
C ASN A 25 -13.47 10.72 -12.30
N GLY A 26 -12.95 9.70 -11.63
CA GLY A 26 -13.75 8.67 -10.95
C GLY A 26 -14.07 7.43 -11.79
N GLU A 27 -13.78 7.43 -13.09
CA GLU A 27 -13.96 6.27 -13.97
C GLU A 27 -12.70 5.38 -13.96
N SER A 28 -12.87 4.06 -13.79
CA SER A 28 -11.73 3.11 -13.83
C SER A 28 -11.32 2.83 -15.27
N HIS A 29 -10.04 3.06 -15.58
CA HIS A 29 -9.44 2.72 -16.87
C HIS A 29 -8.65 1.41 -16.85
N GLY A 30 -8.62 0.72 -15.70
CA GLY A 30 -7.91 -0.54 -15.50
C GLY A 30 -6.59 -0.39 -14.72
N TYR A 31 -5.72 -1.39 -14.83
CA TYR A 31 -4.57 -1.56 -13.93
C TYR A 31 -3.23 -1.33 -14.64
N THR A 32 -2.30 -0.62 -14.02
CA THR A 32 -0.88 -0.62 -14.45
C THR A 32 -0.25 -1.99 -14.14
N PRO A 33 0.66 -2.51 -14.99
CA PRO A 33 1.23 -1.90 -16.19
C PRO A 33 0.48 -2.22 -17.50
N ARG A 34 -0.77 -2.75 -17.43
CA ARG A 34 -1.58 -3.00 -18.63
C ARG A 34 -2.03 -1.68 -19.26
N VAL A 35 -2.52 -0.77 -18.43
CA VAL A 35 -2.75 0.63 -18.82
C VAL A 35 -1.41 1.33 -18.81
N ARG A 36 -0.97 1.78 -19.99
CA ARG A 36 0.29 2.53 -20.17
C ARG A 36 0.06 3.91 -20.74
N GLU A 37 -0.93 4.04 -21.61
CA GLU A 37 -1.22 5.27 -22.34
C GLU A 37 -2.75 5.43 -22.42
N LEU A 38 -3.24 6.63 -22.17
CA LEU A 38 -4.64 7.02 -22.25
C LEU A 38 -4.75 8.21 -23.20
N SER A 39 -5.61 8.09 -24.20
CA SER A 39 -5.93 9.19 -25.11
C SER A 39 -7.13 9.95 -24.55
N LEU A 40 -6.90 11.19 -24.09
CA LEU A 40 -7.91 12.01 -23.43
C LEU A 40 -8.03 13.35 -24.16
N PRO A 41 -9.23 13.94 -24.27
CA PRO A 41 -9.39 15.31 -24.75
C PRO A 41 -8.54 16.31 -23.94
N ALA A 42 -8.20 17.46 -24.53
CA ALA A 42 -7.58 18.53 -23.75
C ALA A 42 -8.52 18.99 -22.63
N GLY A 43 -7.98 19.18 -21.42
CA GLY A 43 -8.78 19.49 -20.24
C GLY A 43 -8.07 19.12 -18.94
N THR A 44 -8.75 19.38 -17.82
CA THR A 44 -8.27 19.04 -16.49
C THR A 44 -8.89 17.73 -16.02
N TYR A 45 -8.06 16.84 -15.51
CA TYR A 45 -8.44 15.51 -15.06
C TYR A 45 -7.92 15.25 -13.65
N ARG A 46 -8.75 14.62 -12.84
CA ARG A 46 -8.39 14.11 -11.52
C ARG A 46 -8.00 12.64 -11.66
N LEU A 47 -6.72 12.37 -11.54
CA LEU A 47 -6.16 11.02 -11.59
C LEU A 47 -6.11 10.45 -10.17
N ARG A 48 -6.62 9.24 -9.99
CA ARG A 48 -6.52 8.52 -8.73
C ARG A 48 -5.93 7.13 -8.96
N PHE A 49 -4.90 6.80 -8.19
CA PHE A 49 -4.14 5.56 -8.28
C PHE A 49 -4.39 4.75 -7.01
N VAL A 50 -5.02 3.59 -7.17
CA VAL A 50 -5.48 2.77 -6.04
C VAL A 50 -4.75 1.43 -6.04
N ASN A 51 -4.20 1.06 -4.89
CA ASN A 51 -3.73 -0.29 -4.63
C ASN A 51 -4.23 -0.75 -3.25
N PRO A 52 -4.86 -1.94 -3.13
CA PRO A 52 -5.36 -2.46 -1.85
C PRO A 52 -4.31 -2.54 -0.73
N LEU A 53 -3.02 -2.59 -1.07
CA LEU A 53 -1.90 -2.74 -0.14
C LEU A 53 -1.13 -1.43 0.09
N CYS A 54 -1.45 -0.36 -0.64
CA CYS A 54 -0.75 0.92 -0.54
C CYS A 54 -1.69 2.07 -0.21
N ASP A 55 -1.13 3.21 0.17
CA ASP A 55 -1.87 4.47 0.27
C ASP A 55 -2.26 4.92 -1.13
N GLU A 56 -3.52 5.37 -1.28
CA GLU A 56 -3.98 5.90 -2.57
C GLU A 56 -3.32 7.24 -2.86
N VAL A 57 -3.04 7.48 -4.14
CA VAL A 57 -2.43 8.73 -4.60
C VAL A 57 -3.39 9.40 -5.56
N GLU A 58 -3.65 10.68 -5.31
CA GLU A 58 -4.55 11.49 -6.12
C GLU A 58 -3.82 12.74 -6.62
N GLN A 59 -3.99 13.04 -7.91
CA GLN A 59 -3.31 14.15 -8.58
C GLN A 59 -4.23 14.79 -9.60
N GLU A 60 -4.23 16.11 -9.65
CA GLU A 60 -4.87 16.85 -10.74
C GLU A 60 -3.84 17.12 -11.84
N VAL A 61 -4.22 16.85 -13.09
CA VAL A 61 -3.41 17.12 -14.27
C VAL A 61 -4.20 17.92 -15.28
N THR A 62 -3.54 18.87 -15.93
CA THR A 62 -4.12 19.63 -17.05
C THR A 62 -3.39 19.24 -18.31
N LEU A 63 -4.13 18.75 -19.30
CA LEU A 63 -3.61 18.28 -20.59
C LEU A 63 -3.91 19.32 -21.68
N ALA A 64 -2.87 19.79 -22.37
CA ALA A 64 -3.01 20.67 -23.52
C ALA A 64 -3.29 19.88 -24.83
N PRO A 65 -3.90 20.49 -25.85
CA PRO A 65 -4.22 19.81 -27.11
C PRO A 65 -2.98 19.23 -27.81
N GLY A 66 -2.98 17.91 -28.04
CA GLY A 66 -1.85 17.19 -28.66
C GLY A 66 -0.61 17.04 -27.77
N GLU A 67 -0.70 17.39 -26.49
CA GLU A 67 0.38 17.19 -25.52
C GLU A 67 0.57 15.69 -25.22
N THR A 68 1.82 15.28 -24.96
CA THR A 68 2.11 13.98 -24.36
C THR A 68 2.68 14.20 -22.97
N MET A 69 1.99 13.70 -21.95
CA MET A 69 2.34 13.89 -20.54
C MET A 69 2.60 12.55 -19.89
N THR A 70 3.71 12.43 -19.16
CA THR A 70 4.05 11.20 -18.43
C THR A 70 3.84 11.40 -16.93
N ARG A 71 3.24 10.40 -16.28
CA ARG A 71 3.03 10.36 -14.84
C ARG A 71 3.53 9.03 -14.28
N ASP A 72 4.64 9.12 -13.56
CA ASP A 72 5.21 8.02 -12.81
C ASP A 72 4.87 8.16 -11.32
N VAL A 73 4.03 7.25 -10.83
CA VAL A 73 3.55 7.24 -9.44
C VAL A 73 4.23 6.13 -8.66
N VAL A 74 4.71 6.45 -7.47
CA VAL A 74 5.21 5.45 -6.51
C VAL A 74 4.23 5.43 -5.34
N LEU A 75 3.60 4.29 -5.13
CA LEU A 75 2.66 4.10 -4.03
C LEU A 75 3.41 3.62 -2.79
N SER A 76 3.07 4.20 -1.64
CA SER A 76 3.64 3.80 -0.35
C SER A 76 2.86 2.62 0.22
N PRO A 77 3.50 1.46 0.52
CA PRO A 77 2.82 0.36 1.17
C PRO A 77 2.23 0.80 2.51
N ARG A 78 0.96 0.46 2.73
CA ARG A 78 0.31 0.67 4.01
C ARG A 78 0.94 -0.26 5.04
N LYS A 79 1.16 0.28 6.23
CA LYS A 79 1.55 -0.55 7.37
C LYS A 79 0.31 -1.19 7.98
N ALA A 80 0.52 -2.31 8.64
CA ALA A 80 -0.47 -3.03 9.40
C ALA A 80 -0.12 -3.01 10.89
N GLU A 81 -1.14 -3.04 11.72
CA GLU A 81 -1.01 -2.98 13.17
C GLU A 81 -1.04 -4.39 13.76
N VAL A 82 0.08 -4.83 14.33
CA VAL A 82 0.17 -6.14 15.00
C VAL A 82 0.21 -5.93 16.51
N HIS A 83 -0.83 -6.42 17.19
CA HIS A 83 -0.91 -6.44 18.65
C HIS A 83 -0.41 -7.79 19.13
N ILE A 84 0.75 -7.81 19.78
CA ILE A 84 1.41 -9.03 20.22
C ILE A 84 1.13 -9.23 21.71
N HIS A 85 0.48 -10.35 22.03
CA HIS A 85 0.26 -10.82 23.39
C HIS A 85 1.24 -11.95 23.67
N ALA A 86 2.07 -11.78 24.69
CA ALA A 86 3.08 -12.75 25.10
C ALA A 86 3.29 -12.66 26.62
N PRO A 87 3.93 -13.67 27.24
CA PRO A 87 4.22 -13.65 28.66
C PRO A 87 5.00 -12.41 29.08
N VAL A 88 4.63 -11.82 30.23
CA VAL A 88 5.30 -10.63 30.78
C VAL A 88 6.80 -10.88 30.91
N GLY A 89 7.60 -9.90 30.46
CA GLY A 89 9.06 -9.96 30.48
C GLY A 89 9.69 -10.72 29.31
N ALA A 90 8.90 -11.28 28.38
CA ALA A 90 9.43 -11.86 27.15
C ALA A 90 9.90 -10.77 26.18
N ARG A 91 11.09 -10.92 25.60
CA ARG A 91 11.56 -10.06 24.50
C ARG A 91 10.87 -10.48 23.21
N LEU A 92 10.31 -9.50 22.51
CA LEU A 92 9.58 -9.68 21.27
C LEU A 92 10.42 -9.27 20.08
N PHE A 93 10.38 -10.09 19.04
CA PHE A 93 11.06 -9.86 17.78
C PHE A 93 10.07 -10.06 16.64
N VAL A 94 10.15 -9.21 15.62
CA VAL A 94 9.42 -9.35 14.36
C VAL A 94 10.45 -9.42 13.23
N ASP A 95 10.43 -10.49 12.46
CA ASP A 95 11.44 -10.82 11.43
C ASP A 95 12.88 -10.74 11.94
N GLY A 96 13.08 -11.15 13.20
CA GLY A 96 14.38 -11.09 13.87
C GLY A 96 14.78 -9.72 14.41
N ARG A 97 14.00 -8.66 14.16
CA ARG A 97 14.22 -7.33 14.74
C ARG A 97 13.52 -7.21 16.09
N GLU A 98 14.26 -6.85 17.13
CA GLU A 98 13.67 -6.60 18.47
C GLU A 98 12.73 -5.40 18.42
N VAL A 99 11.48 -5.61 18.87
CA VAL A 99 10.43 -4.58 18.92
C VAL A 99 10.17 -4.10 20.34
N GLY A 100 10.57 -4.87 21.35
CA GLY A 100 10.46 -4.48 22.76
C GLY A 100 10.26 -5.68 23.69
N VAL A 101 9.80 -5.40 24.90
CA VAL A 101 9.51 -6.41 25.94
C VAL A 101 8.01 -6.42 26.21
N ALA A 102 7.43 -7.62 26.34
CA ALA A 102 6.00 -7.78 26.61
C ALA A 102 5.62 -7.40 28.06
N PRO A 103 4.45 -6.77 28.29
CA PRO A 103 3.52 -6.27 27.28
C PRO A 103 4.04 -5.00 26.59
N LEU A 104 3.83 -4.89 25.27
CA LEU A 104 4.19 -3.69 24.52
C LEU A 104 3.22 -2.54 24.84
N SER A 105 3.71 -1.30 24.81
CA SER A 105 2.89 -0.10 25.04
C SER A 105 1.93 0.24 23.89
N GLY A 106 2.03 -0.45 22.75
CA GLY A 106 1.22 -0.20 21.56
C GLY A 106 1.45 -1.24 20.47
N PRO A 107 0.75 -1.10 19.32
CA PRO A 107 0.92 -2.00 18.18
C PRO A 107 2.30 -1.88 17.54
N VAL A 108 2.75 -2.98 16.95
CA VAL A 108 3.90 -2.99 16.06
C VAL A 108 3.43 -2.74 14.63
N MET A 109 4.00 -1.72 13.98
CA MET A 109 3.71 -1.42 12.59
C MET A 109 4.60 -2.25 11.67
N VAL A 110 3.99 -3.16 10.90
CA VAL A 110 4.70 -4.04 9.96
C VAL A 110 4.21 -3.81 8.53
N GLU A 111 4.98 -4.22 7.54
CA GLU A 111 4.56 -4.16 6.14
C GLU A 111 3.47 -5.22 5.86
N HIS A 112 2.89 -5.20 4.67
CA HIS A 112 1.98 -6.27 4.28
C HIS A 112 2.80 -7.52 3.91
N GLY A 113 2.28 -8.70 4.24
CA GLY A 113 2.90 -9.97 3.90
C GLY A 113 3.13 -10.87 5.11
N ARG A 114 3.93 -11.90 4.91
CA ARG A 114 4.24 -12.89 5.93
C ARG A 114 5.35 -12.36 6.84
N HIS A 115 5.07 -12.30 8.13
CA HIS A 115 6.00 -11.88 9.16
C HIS A 115 6.16 -12.97 10.20
N THR A 116 7.36 -13.10 10.75
CA THR A 116 7.65 -14.04 11.84
C THR A 116 7.72 -13.30 13.17
N VAL A 117 6.82 -13.62 14.10
CA VAL A 117 6.80 -13.05 15.45
C VAL A 117 7.41 -14.06 16.42
N THR A 118 8.42 -13.62 17.17
CA THR A 118 9.13 -14.45 18.14
C THR A 118 9.09 -13.83 19.52
N ALA A 119 8.69 -14.59 20.54
CA ALA A 119 8.83 -14.24 21.94
C ALA A 119 9.92 -15.09 22.59
N ARG A 120 10.88 -14.44 23.24
CA ARG A 120 11.98 -15.12 23.94
C ARG A 120 12.02 -14.69 25.40
N ARG A 121 11.91 -15.67 26.29
CA ARG A 121 12.09 -15.49 27.74
C ARG A 121 13.25 -16.35 28.23
N VAL A 122 14.00 -15.84 29.20
CA VAL A 122 15.11 -16.59 29.80
C VAL A 122 14.56 -17.81 30.53
N GLY A 123 15.11 -18.99 30.25
CA GLY A 123 14.68 -20.25 30.86
C GLY A 123 13.55 -20.96 30.14
N GLU A 124 13.05 -20.43 29.02
CA GLU A 124 11.95 -21.02 28.24
C GLU A 124 12.29 -21.18 26.75
N PRO A 125 11.65 -22.14 26.06
CA PRO A 125 11.73 -22.22 24.62
C PRO A 125 11.17 -20.95 23.98
N ALA A 126 11.80 -20.51 22.89
CA ALA A 126 11.29 -19.38 22.13
C ALA A 126 9.96 -19.76 21.46
N LEU A 127 8.94 -18.92 21.63
CA LEU A 127 7.68 -19.06 20.94
C LEU A 127 7.79 -18.34 19.61
N VAL A 128 7.60 -19.07 18.51
CA VAL A 128 7.69 -18.52 17.15
C VAL A 128 6.36 -18.75 16.46
N ARG A 129 5.81 -17.70 15.84
CA ARG A 129 4.58 -17.78 15.07
C ARG A 129 4.70 -16.96 13.80
N GLU A 130 4.40 -17.58 12.68
CA GLU A 130 4.26 -16.88 11.42
C GLU A 130 2.84 -16.34 11.29
N VAL A 131 2.75 -15.11 10.80
CA VAL A 131 1.48 -14.41 10.62
C VAL A 131 1.45 -13.73 9.27
N ASP A 132 0.35 -13.88 8.56
CA ASP A 132 0.08 -13.16 7.32
C ASP A 132 -0.66 -11.87 7.64
N VAL A 133 0.04 -10.75 7.46
CA VAL A 133 -0.43 -9.42 7.82
C VAL A 133 -0.91 -8.69 6.58
N VAL A 134 -2.09 -8.07 6.68
CA VAL A 134 -2.71 -7.32 5.60
C VAL A 134 -2.66 -5.83 5.91
N ALA A 135 -2.11 -5.06 4.97
CA ALA A 135 -2.04 -3.60 5.02
C ALA A 135 -3.37 -2.96 5.47
N GLY A 136 -3.31 -2.01 6.40
CA GLY A 136 -4.50 -1.31 6.92
C GLY A 136 -5.42 -2.15 7.81
N ARG A 137 -5.06 -3.39 8.17
CA ARG A 137 -5.78 -4.21 9.14
C ARG A 137 -5.02 -4.29 10.47
N ARG A 138 -5.79 -4.41 11.55
CA ARG A 138 -5.31 -4.83 12.87
C ARG A 138 -5.30 -6.35 12.95
N LEU A 139 -4.19 -6.92 13.38
CA LEU A 139 -4.03 -8.34 13.68
C LEU A 139 -3.63 -8.52 15.15
N GLU A 140 -4.28 -9.45 15.83
CA GLU A 140 -3.92 -9.85 17.19
C GLU A 140 -3.20 -11.19 17.15
N VAL A 141 -2.03 -11.25 17.79
CA VAL A 141 -1.15 -12.41 17.80
C VAL A 141 -0.88 -12.80 19.23
N ALA A 142 -1.46 -13.92 19.65
CA ALA A 142 -1.15 -14.54 20.93
C ALA A 142 -0.03 -15.57 20.76
N LEU A 143 1.05 -15.37 21.50
CA LEU A 143 2.16 -16.29 21.67
C LEU A 143 2.05 -16.92 23.04
N ASP A 144 1.27 -17.99 23.10
CA ASP A 144 1.08 -18.78 24.31
C ASP A 144 1.77 -20.12 24.18
N VAL A 145 2.19 -20.66 25.33
CA VAL A 145 2.62 -22.05 25.41
C VAL A 145 1.34 -22.88 25.38
N THR A 146 0.92 -23.34 24.21
CA THR A 146 -0.11 -24.39 24.16
C THR A 146 0.47 -25.63 24.87
N PRO A 147 -0.20 -26.14 25.92
CA PRO A 147 0.29 -27.26 26.73
C PRO A 147 0.33 -28.59 25.97
#